data_AF-A0A2D2LXZ6-F1
#
_entry.id   AF-A0A2D2LXZ6-F1
#
_cell.length_a   1.000
_cell.length_b   1.000
_cell.length_c   1.000
_cell.angle_alpha   90.00
_cell.angle_beta   90.00
_cell.angle_gamma   90.00
#
_symmetry.space_group_name_H-M   'P 1'
#
loop_
_entity.id
_entity.type
_entity.pdbx_description
1 polymer ?
#
loop_
_entity_poly.entity_id
_entity_poly.type
_entity_poly.pdbx_seq_one_letter_code
_entity_poly.pdbx_strand_id
1 'polypeptide(L)'
;MKKIVLPVVIASIALQGCSTLVYKEDKKRLNDYVKGRQLTLPTREEFQAINQRAKTQIIDQSVDKMPYHWLAAGKKGDQKTFYVNVGPTAKTKYSNTASAFTKTVEKDGSFSISLTEIFCFDGYGNNTLFGKFRADGTKKFSLDAVLPAPGHDDDDHIAPYESLMAKTICALGGFSEDSPIIYLRYSPMSRPNSHKIKIELG
;
A
#
# COMPACT_ATOMS: atom_id res chain seq x y z
N MET A 1 -19.16 41.66 60.55
CA MET A 1 -18.04 40.95 59.90
C MET A 1 -18.25 41.01 58.38
N LYS A 2 -17.50 41.87 57.67
CA LYS A 2 -17.59 42.03 56.21
C LYS A 2 -16.33 41.42 55.60
N LYS A 3 -16.48 40.36 54.79
CA LYS A 3 -15.38 39.71 54.07
C LYS A 3 -14.99 40.56 52.86
N ILE A 4 -13.72 40.92 52.79
CA ILE A 4 -13.08 41.55 51.63
C ILE A 4 -12.82 40.43 50.63
N VAL A 5 -13.42 40.53 49.44
CA VAL A 5 -13.15 39.62 48.32
C VAL A 5 -12.10 40.30 47.44
N LEU A 6 -10.89 39.73 47.40
CA LEU A 6 -9.84 40.16 46.48
C LEU A 6 -10.22 39.72 45.06
N PRO A 7 -10.23 40.60 44.05
CA PRO A 7 -10.41 40.19 42.67
C PRO A 7 -9.13 39.52 42.18
N VAL A 8 -9.18 38.20 41.98
CA VAL A 8 -8.16 37.49 41.21
C VAL A 8 -8.39 37.84 39.74
N VAL A 9 -7.61 38.80 39.24
CA VAL A 9 -7.50 39.09 37.81
C VAL A 9 -6.76 37.89 37.20
N ILE A 10 -7.51 36.96 36.62
CA ILE A 10 -6.95 35.92 35.75
C ILE A 10 -6.55 36.63 34.46
N ALA A 11 -5.26 36.86 34.30
CA ALA A 11 -4.68 37.34 33.06
C ALA A 11 -5.03 36.37 31.92
N SER A 12 -5.75 36.87 30.92
CA SER A 12 -6.03 36.17 29.67
C SER A 12 -4.72 35.80 28.98
N ILE A 13 -4.37 34.52 28.95
CA ILE A 13 -3.33 34.02 28.05
C ILE A 13 -4.00 33.72 26.71
N ALA A 14 -3.82 34.63 25.75
CA ALA A 14 -4.05 34.36 24.34
C ALA A 14 -3.06 33.27 23.87
N LEU A 15 -3.53 32.02 23.83
CA LEU A 15 -2.88 30.92 23.12
C LEU A 15 -3.41 30.85 21.68
N GLN A 16 -3.14 31.88 20.89
CA GLN A 16 -3.25 31.81 19.43
C GLN A 16 -1.87 31.49 18.88
N GLY A 17 -1.55 30.21 18.69
CA GLY A 17 -0.26 29.84 18.11
C GLY A 17 0.07 28.36 17.87
N CYS A 18 -0.65 27.38 18.42
CA CYS A 18 -0.25 25.96 18.30
C CYS A 18 -1.32 24.98 17.77
N SER A 19 -2.51 25.42 17.37
CA SER A 19 -3.60 24.50 17.02
C SER A 19 -3.97 24.42 15.53
N THR A 20 -3.40 25.27 14.68
CA THR A 20 -3.72 25.30 13.23
C THR A 20 -2.77 24.50 12.35
N LEU A 21 -1.55 24.22 12.79
CA LEU A 21 -0.59 23.38 12.04
C LEU A 21 -0.86 21.88 12.25
N VAL A 22 -1.07 21.46 13.50
CA VAL A 22 -1.38 20.06 13.84
C VAL A 22 -2.66 19.58 13.14
N TYR A 23 -3.73 20.39 13.15
CA TYR A 23 -4.99 20.05 12.46
C TYR A 23 -4.85 19.93 10.93
N LYS A 24 -3.95 20.71 10.32
CA LYS A 24 -3.69 20.63 8.86
C LYS A 24 -2.91 19.38 8.49
N GLU A 25 -1.93 18.98 9.30
CA GLU A 25 -1.18 17.74 9.12
C GLU A 25 -2.07 16.51 9.31
N ASP A 26 -2.91 16.50 10.36
CA ASP A 26 -3.84 15.40 10.62
C ASP A 26 -4.91 15.28 9.53
N LYS A 27 -5.43 16.41 9.03
CA LYS A 27 -6.40 16.41 7.92
C LYS A 27 -5.75 15.95 6.60
N LYS A 28 -4.50 16.33 6.35
CA LYS A 28 -3.74 15.87 5.17
C LYS A 28 -3.54 14.36 5.24
N ARG A 29 -3.04 13.85 6.36
CA ARG A 29 -2.85 12.41 6.60
C ARG A 29 -4.13 11.60 6.44
N LEU A 30 -5.24 12.10 6.99
CA LEU A 30 -6.55 11.46 6.82
C LEU A 30 -6.99 11.43 5.35
N ASN A 31 -6.82 12.54 4.62
CA ASN A 31 -7.16 12.60 3.21
C ASN A 31 -6.29 11.67 2.35
N ASP A 32 -4.99 11.59 2.64
CA ASP A 32 -4.06 10.73 1.92
C ASP A 32 -4.38 9.25 2.19
N TYR A 33 -4.75 8.91 3.43
CA TYR A 33 -5.27 7.59 3.78
C TYR A 33 -6.56 7.24 3.03
N VAL A 34 -7.55 8.14 2.98
CA VAL A 34 -8.80 7.89 2.25
C VAL A 34 -8.55 7.71 0.75
N LYS A 35 -7.72 8.56 0.15
CA LYS A 35 -7.34 8.43 -1.27
C LYS A 35 -6.60 7.14 -1.53
N GLY A 36 -5.66 6.80 -0.67
CA GLY A 36 -4.91 5.54 -0.72
C GLY A 36 -5.86 4.33 -0.78
N ARG A 37 -6.81 4.26 0.16
CA ARG A 37 -7.85 3.21 0.19
C ARG A 37 -8.66 3.12 -1.07
N GLN A 38 -9.08 4.26 -1.63
CA GLN A 38 -9.86 4.30 -2.87
C GLN A 38 -9.07 3.75 -4.06
N LEU A 39 -7.74 3.85 -4.02
CA LEU A 39 -6.86 3.38 -5.09
C LEU A 39 -6.55 1.89 -4.98
N THR A 40 -6.59 1.30 -3.78
CA THR A 40 -6.15 -0.09 -3.54
C THR A 40 -7.27 -1.06 -3.19
N LEU A 41 -8.32 -0.64 -2.47
CA LEU A 41 -9.43 -1.53 -2.13
C LEU A 41 -10.43 -1.57 -3.29
N PRO A 42 -10.75 -2.77 -3.79
CA PRO A 42 -11.86 -2.91 -4.71
C PRO A 42 -13.18 -2.72 -3.94
N THR A 43 -14.16 -2.09 -4.59
CA THR A 43 -15.55 -2.17 -4.14
C THR A 43 -16.03 -3.62 -4.18
N ARG A 44 -17.18 -3.90 -3.56
CA ARG A 44 -17.79 -5.23 -3.65
C ARG A 44 -18.01 -5.70 -5.09
N GLU A 45 -18.48 -4.83 -5.97
CA GLU A 45 -18.72 -5.14 -7.39
C GLU A 45 -17.40 -5.37 -8.13
N GLU A 46 -16.39 -4.52 -7.89
CA GLU A 46 -15.05 -4.67 -8.47
C GLU A 46 -14.42 -6.00 -8.03
N PHE A 47 -14.53 -6.36 -6.75
CA PHE A 47 -14.03 -7.61 -6.20
C PHE A 47 -14.64 -8.83 -6.90
N GLN A 48 -15.96 -8.84 -7.06
CA GLN A 48 -16.66 -9.91 -7.77
C GLN A 48 -16.28 -9.98 -9.25
N ALA A 49 -16.22 -8.82 -9.92
CA ALA A 49 -15.86 -8.74 -11.33
C ALA A 49 -14.43 -9.21 -11.58
N ILE A 50 -13.46 -8.82 -10.75
CA ILE A 50 -12.07 -9.25 -10.84
C ILE A 50 -11.97 -10.76 -10.65
N ASN A 51 -12.59 -11.31 -9.59
CA ASN A 51 -12.57 -12.75 -9.33
C ASN A 51 -13.25 -13.57 -10.43
N GLN A 52 -14.28 -13.03 -11.09
CA GLN A 52 -14.90 -13.68 -12.23
C GLN A 52 -14.00 -13.65 -13.48
N ARG A 53 -13.36 -12.51 -13.75
CA ARG A 53 -12.41 -12.38 -14.86
C ARG A 53 -11.18 -13.28 -14.67
N ALA A 54 -10.71 -13.40 -13.43
CA ALA A 54 -9.64 -14.32 -13.05
C ALA A 54 -9.99 -15.79 -13.35
N LYS A 55 -11.26 -16.15 -13.55
CA LYS A 55 -11.67 -17.52 -13.96
C LYS A 55 -11.86 -17.69 -15.47
N THR A 56 -11.99 -16.60 -16.22
CA THR A 56 -12.54 -16.63 -17.59
C THR A 56 -11.68 -15.91 -18.63
N GLN A 57 -10.74 -15.06 -18.23
CA GLN A 57 -9.98 -14.17 -19.11
C GLN A 57 -8.46 -14.27 -18.87
N ILE A 58 -7.98 -15.39 -18.35
CA ILE A 58 -6.54 -15.63 -18.15
C ILE A 58 -5.87 -15.86 -19.50
N ILE A 59 -4.67 -15.30 -19.65
CA ILE A 59 -3.74 -15.61 -20.73
C ILE A 59 -2.56 -16.37 -20.14
N ASP A 60 -2.35 -17.59 -20.60
CA ASP A 60 -1.22 -18.42 -20.17
C ASP A 60 0.03 -18.07 -20.97
N GLN A 61 1.10 -17.70 -20.27
CA GLN A 61 2.41 -17.47 -20.88
C GLN A 61 3.53 -17.95 -19.96
N SER A 62 4.41 -18.77 -20.52
CA SER A 62 5.64 -19.18 -19.85
C SER A 62 6.69 -18.07 -19.97
N VAL A 63 7.23 -17.61 -18.86
CA VAL A 63 8.43 -16.76 -18.85
C VAL A 63 9.45 -17.39 -17.93
N ASP A 64 10.66 -17.61 -18.43
CA ASP A 64 11.77 -18.20 -17.67
C ASP A 64 11.39 -19.53 -16.98
N LYS A 65 10.75 -20.44 -17.73
CA LYS A 65 10.29 -21.77 -17.29
C LYS A 65 9.24 -21.78 -16.18
N MET A 66 8.76 -20.62 -15.73
CA MET A 66 7.62 -20.52 -14.80
C MET A 66 6.31 -20.33 -15.58
N PRO A 67 5.28 -21.15 -15.34
CA PRO A 67 3.96 -20.93 -15.90
C PRO A 67 3.30 -19.76 -15.17
N TYR A 68 2.96 -18.71 -15.90
CA TYR A 68 2.21 -17.57 -15.37
C TYR A 68 0.84 -17.47 -16.01
N HIS A 69 -0.16 -17.16 -15.18
CA HIS A 69 -1.56 -17.00 -15.56
C HIS A 69 -1.90 -15.52 -15.49
N TRP A 70 -1.83 -14.80 -16.60
CA TRP A 70 -1.93 -13.34 -16.60
C TRP A 70 -3.37 -12.86 -16.76
N LEU A 71 -3.80 -11.97 -15.86
CA LEU A 71 -5.02 -11.20 -15.97
C LEU A 71 -4.69 -9.74 -16.25
N ALA A 72 -5.26 -9.15 -17.30
CA ALA A 72 -5.09 -7.72 -17.57
C ALA A 72 -5.67 -6.88 -16.42
N ALA A 73 -4.91 -5.95 -15.87
CA ALA A 73 -5.24 -5.25 -14.63
C ALA A 73 -5.15 -3.72 -14.75
N GLY A 74 -5.06 -3.17 -15.96
CA GLY A 74 -5.09 -1.74 -16.19
C GLY A 74 -4.26 -1.29 -17.38
N LYS A 75 -4.34 0.01 -17.67
CA LYS A 75 -3.55 0.65 -18.73
C LYS A 75 -3.14 2.06 -18.32
N LYS A 76 -1.97 2.49 -18.79
CA LYS A 76 -1.56 3.91 -18.79
C LYS A 76 -1.67 4.44 -20.21
N GLY A 77 -2.89 4.86 -20.59
CA GLY A 77 -3.22 5.17 -21.98
C GLY A 77 -2.84 4.03 -22.93
N ASP A 78 -2.34 4.37 -24.12
CA ASP A 78 -1.83 3.38 -25.08
C ASP A 78 -0.34 3.03 -24.86
N GLN A 79 0.26 3.56 -23.79
CA GLN A 79 1.70 3.40 -23.55
C GLN A 79 2.01 2.10 -22.83
N LYS A 80 1.17 1.72 -21.85
CA LYS A 80 1.42 0.56 -21.00
C LYS A 80 0.15 -0.21 -20.71
N THR A 81 0.27 -1.53 -20.66
CA THR A 81 -0.76 -2.43 -20.12
C THR A 81 -0.19 -3.20 -18.94
N PHE A 82 -0.94 -3.24 -17.85
CA PHE A 82 -0.57 -3.95 -16.62
C PHE A 82 -1.27 -5.30 -16.58
N TYR A 83 -0.59 -6.32 -16.07
CA TYR A 83 -1.11 -7.65 -15.86
C TYR A 83 -0.72 -8.12 -14.46
N VAL A 84 -1.61 -8.90 -13.85
CA VAL A 84 -1.40 -9.53 -12.53
C VAL A 84 -1.48 -11.03 -12.72
N ASN A 85 -0.56 -11.76 -12.10
CA ASN A 85 -0.60 -13.21 -12.08
C ASN A 85 -1.74 -13.70 -11.16
N VAL A 86 -2.59 -14.59 -11.68
CA VAL A 86 -3.71 -15.23 -10.96
C VAL A 86 -3.25 -16.45 -10.15
N GLY A 87 -1.96 -16.79 -10.18
CA GLY A 87 -1.35 -17.78 -9.30
C GLY A 87 -1.45 -17.44 -7.80
N PRO A 88 -0.88 -18.27 -6.92
CA PRO A 88 -0.95 -18.06 -5.48
C PRO A 88 -0.43 -16.66 -5.11
N THR A 89 -1.34 -15.81 -4.64
CA THR A 89 -1.02 -14.51 -4.05
C THR A 89 -0.52 -14.77 -2.65
N ALA A 90 0.71 -14.35 -2.35
CA ALA A 90 1.23 -14.46 -1.00
C ALA A 90 0.54 -13.40 -0.14
N LYS A 91 -0.28 -13.85 0.83
CA LYS A 91 -0.68 -12.98 1.95
C LYS A 91 0.49 -12.99 2.93
N THR A 92 1.19 -11.87 3.08
CA THR A 92 2.29 -11.78 4.03
C THR A 92 1.75 -11.65 5.47
N LYS A 93 2.62 -11.84 6.47
CA LYS A 93 2.27 -11.89 7.90
C LYS A 93 1.56 -10.64 8.43
N TYR A 94 1.56 -9.54 7.69
CA TYR A 94 0.84 -8.33 8.01
C TYR A 94 -0.54 -8.42 7.35
N SER A 95 -1.59 -8.42 8.17
CA SER A 95 -2.98 -8.62 7.75
C SER A 95 -3.51 -7.62 6.71
N ASN A 96 -2.72 -6.61 6.34
CA ASN A 96 -3.05 -5.59 5.35
C ASN A 96 -2.39 -5.79 3.98
N THR A 97 -1.61 -6.85 3.78
CA THR A 97 -0.70 -6.91 2.64
C THR A 97 -1.04 -8.03 1.67
N ALA A 98 -1.05 -7.71 0.38
CA ALA A 98 -1.20 -8.66 -0.71
C ALA A 98 -0.05 -8.52 -1.72
N SER A 99 0.54 -9.65 -2.12
CA SER A 99 1.68 -9.65 -3.04
C SER A 99 1.43 -10.57 -4.24
N ALA A 100 1.74 -10.08 -5.44
CA ALA A 100 1.58 -10.82 -6.69
C ALA A 100 2.71 -10.50 -7.68
N PHE A 101 2.98 -11.44 -8.57
CA PHE A 101 3.78 -11.13 -9.76
C PHE A 101 2.96 -10.25 -10.70
N THR A 102 3.57 -9.16 -11.15
CA THR A 102 2.98 -8.25 -12.13
C THR A 102 3.83 -8.24 -13.40
N LYS A 103 3.16 -8.02 -14.53
CA LYS A 103 3.79 -7.82 -15.83
C LYS A 103 3.33 -6.48 -16.39
N THR A 104 4.28 -5.62 -16.73
CA THR A 104 4.01 -4.34 -17.42
C THR A 104 4.50 -4.47 -18.86
N VAL A 105 3.58 -4.34 -19.82
CA VAL A 105 3.88 -4.39 -21.26
C VAL A 105 3.85 -2.97 -21.80
N GLU A 106 4.96 -2.55 -22.39
CA GLU A 106 5.12 -1.27 -23.08
C GLU A 106 4.50 -1.33 -24.49
N LYS A 107 4.28 -0.18 -25.11
CA LYS A 107 3.69 -0.08 -26.46
C LYS A 107 4.46 -0.84 -27.55
N ASP A 108 5.79 -0.97 -27.41
CA ASP A 108 6.65 -1.70 -28.32
C ASP A 108 6.63 -3.22 -28.11
N GLY A 109 5.78 -3.71 -27.18
CA GLY A 109 5.66 -5.12 -26.82
C GLY A 109 6.72 -5.60 -25.83
N SER A 110 7.76 -4.80 -25.55
CA SER A 110 8.70 -5.12 -24.48
C SER A 110 7.99 -5.13 -23.12
N PHE A 111 8.49 -5.90 -22.17
CA PHE A 111 7.81 -6.04 -20.90
C PHE A 111 8.76 -6.23 -19.72
N SER A 112 8.29 -5.90 -18.53
CA SER A 112 8.97 -6.21 -17.27
C SER A 112 8.10 -7.12 -16.41
N ILE A 113 8.74 -7.96 -15.61
CA ILE A 113 8.11 -8.73 -14.55
C ILE A 113 8.66 -8.24 -13.22
N SER A 114 7.76 -8.07 -12.25
CA SER A 114 8.11 -7.68 -10.89
C SER A 114 7.28 -8.46 -9.87
N LEU A 115 7.77 -8.55 -8.63
CA LEU A 115 6.95 -8.89 -7.47
C LEU A 115 6.45 -7.57 -6.87
N THR A 116 5.14 -7.37 -6.92
CA THR A 116 4.49 -6.18 -6.38
C THR A 116 3.78 -6.53 -5.09
N GLU A 117 4.03 -5.74 -4.05
CA GLU A 117 3.40 -5.83 -2.74
C GLU A 117 2.53 -4.59 -2.52
N ILE A 118 1.29 -4.76 -2.04
CA ILE A 118 0.32 -3.68 -1.82
C ILE A 118 -0.18 -3.73 -0.37
N PHE A 119 -0.18 -2.58 0.30
CA PHE A 119 -0.84 -2.35 1.58
C PHE A 119 -2.29 -1.92 1.32
N CYS A 120 -3.21 -2.88 1.31
CA CYS A 120 -4.55 -2.72 0.76
C CYS A 120 -5.38 -1.64 1.45
N PHE A 121 -5.29 -1.47 2.78
CA PHE A 121 -5.98 -0.45 3.56
C PHE A 121 -5.23 0.88 3.64
N ASP A 122 -3.93 0.92 3.32
CA ASP A 122 -3.11 2.12 3.50
C ASP A 122 -2.84 2.86 2.18
N GLY A 123 -2.93 2.16 1.04
CA GLY A 123 -2.81 2.78 -0.27
C GLY A 123 -1.39 2.89 -0.82
N TYR A 124 -0.47 2.11 -0.26
CA TYR A 124 0.94 2.10 -0.62
C TYR A 124 1.31 0.79 -1.29
N GLY A 125 2.40 0.80 -2.05
CA GLY A 125 2.95 -0.43 -2.60
C GLY A 125 4.43 -0.34 -2.87
N ASN A 126 5.05 -1.51 -2.94
CA ASN A 126 6.44 -1.68 -3.31
C ASN A 126 6.53 -2.61 -4.53
N ASN A 127 7.48 -2.35 -5.41
CA ASN A 127 7.67 -3.11 -6.62
C ASN A 127 9.12 -3.57 -6.78
N THR A 128 9.36 -4.87 -6.61
CA THR A 128 10.68 -5.47 -6.81
C THR A 128 10.81 -6.00 -8.23
N LEU A 129 11.63 -5.35 -9.06
CA LEU A 129 11.85 -5.76 -10.46
C LEU A 129 12.59 -7.11 -10.52
N PHE A 130 11.99 -8.11 -11.16
CA PHE A 130 12.60 -9.43 -11.42
C PHE A 130 13.36 -9.46 -12.75
N GLY A 131 12.85 -8.79 -13.77
CA GLY A 131 13.51 -8.76 -15.07
C GLY A 131 12.80 -7.93 -16.11
N LYS A 132 13.54 -7.57 -17.17
CA LYS A 132 13.00 -6.96 -18.37
C LYS A 132 13.29 -7.81 -19.59
N PHE A 133 12.34 -7.82 -20.51
CA PHE A 133 12.29 -8.70 -21.66
C PHE A 133 11.93 -7.88 -22.90
N ARG A 134 12.45 -8.29 -24.05
CA ARG A 134 12.03 -7.81 -25.36
C ARG A 134 10.65 -8.40 -25.72
N ALA A 135 10.05 -7.91 -26.80
CA ALA A 135 8.73 -8.36 -27.25
C ALA A 135 8.69 -9.85 -27.63
N ASP A 136 9.81 -10.40 -28.08
CA ASP A 136 10.01 -11.82 -28.38
C ASP A 136 10.23 -12.69 -27.13
N GLY A 137 10.19 -12.09 -25.93
CA GLY A 137 10.47 -12.78 -24.67
C GLY A 137 11.95 -12.92 -24.33
N THR A 138 12.87 -12.47 -25.19
CA THR A 138 14.31 -12.51 -24.92
C THR A 138 14.66 -11.58 -23.77
N LYS A 139 15.32 -12.11 -22.73
CA LYS A 139 15.75 -11.34 -21.56
C LYS A 139 16.66 -10.18 -22.00
N LYS A 140 16.27 -8.95 -21.67
CA LYS A 140 17.02 -7.72 -21.98
C LYS A 140 18.01 -7.40 -20.86
N PHE A 141 17.59 -7.57 -19.60
CA PHE A 141 18.44 -7.55 -18.41
C PHE A 141 17.69 -8.12 -17.19
N SER A 142 18.40 -8.68 -16.21
CA SER A 142 17.93 -8.78 -14.82
C SER A 142 18.69 -7.76 -13.99
N LEU A 143 17.99 -7.04 -13.11
CA LEU A 143 18.67 -6.59 -11.90
C LEU A 143 18.77 -7.86 -11.05
N ASP A 144 19.98 -8.28 -10.68
CA ASP A 144 20.11 -9.04 -9.45
C ASP A 144 19.48 -8.16 -8.38
N ALA A 145 18.41 -8.65 -7.75
CA ALA A 145 17.53 -7.86 -6.90
C ALA A 145 18.35 -7.00 -5.94
N VAL A 146 18.51 -5.71 -6.26
CA VAL A 146 18.86 -4.73 -5.24
C VAL A 146 17.57 -4.62 -4.46
N LEU A 147 17.48 -5.42 -3.39
CA LEU A 147 16.51 -5.18 -2.33
C LEU A 147 16.56 -3.67 -2.06
N PRO A 148 15.42 -2.96 -2.10
CA PRO A 148 15.44 -1.53 -1.79
C PRO A 148 16.22 -1.37 -0.48
N ALA A 149 17.22 -0.48 -0.52
CA ALA A 149 18.09 -0.26 0.64
C ALA A 149 17.22 -0.01 1.87
N PRO A 150 17.51 -0.61 3.04
CA PRO A 150 16.73 -0.38 4.25
C PRO A 150 16.79 1.12 4.55
N GLY A 151 15.68 1.84 4.38
CA GLY A 151 15.60 3.27 4.59
C GLY A 151 15.05 4.13 3.44
N HIS A 152 14.51 3.55 2.37
CA HIS A 152 13.57 4.33 1.54
C HIS A 152 12.24 4.45 2.31
N ASP A 153 12.12 5.55 3.06
CA ASP A 153 10.87 6.04 3.69
C ASP A 153 9.85 6.55 2.64
N ASP A 154 10.03 6.19 1.37
CA ASP A 154 9.07 6.49 0.32
C ASP A 154 8.16 5.27 0.16
N ASP A 155 7.21 5.13 1.08
CA ASP A 155 5.97 4.43 0.80
C ASP A 155 5.33 5.15 -0.41
N ASP A 156 5.73 4.76 -1.63
CA ASP A 156 5.20 5.38 -2.84
C ASP A 156 3.69 5.10 -2.89
N HIS A 157 2.89 6.16 -2.81
CA HIS A 157 1.46 6.06 -3.05
C HIS A 157 1.23 5.45 -4.43
N ILE A 158 0.27 4.51 -4.50
CA ILE A 158 -0.13 3.93 -5.78
C ILE A 158 -0.54 5.04 -6.73
N ALA A 159 0.09 5.09 -7.91
CA ALA A 159 -0.28 6.08 -8.90
C ALA A 159 -1.72 5.82 -9.39
N PRO A 160 -2.52 6.85 -9.72
CA PRO A 160 -3.91 6.65 -10.15
C PRO A 160 -4.08 5.67 -11.32
N TYR A 161 -3.12 5.63 -12.25
CA TYR A 161 -3.15 4.71 -13.40
C TYR A 161 -2.83 3.24 -13.02
N GLU A 162 -2.31 3.00 -11.83
CA GLU A 162 -2.01 1.67 -11.25
C GLU A 162 -3.12 1.19 -10.32
N SER A 163 -4.13 2.02 -10.04
CA SER A 163 -5.22 1.68 -9.12
C SER A 163 -5.89 0.36 -9.46
N LEU A 164 -6.22 0.13 -10.74
CA LEU A 164 -6.86 -1.12 -11.14
C LEU A 164 -5.94 -2.33 -10.91
N MET A 165 -4.62 -2.15 -11.05
CA MET A 165 -3.64 -3.20 -10.78
C MET A 165 -3.60 -3.50 -9.28
N ALA A 166 -3.51 -2.47 -8.44
CA ALA A 166 -3.50 -2.61 -7.00
C ALA A 166 -4.80 -3.24 -6.47
N LYS A 167 -5.96 -2.78 -6.95
CA LYS A 167 -7.27 -3.39 -6.68
C LYS A 167 -7.34 -4.85 -7.10
N THR A 168 -6.75 -5.20 -8.24
CA THR A 168 -6.69 -6.59 -8.71
C THR A 168 -5.84 -7.44 -7.77
N ILE A 169 -4.66 -6.97 -7.35
CA ILE A 169 -3.80 -7.67 -6.39
C ILE A 169 -4.54 -7.87 -5.05
N CYS A 170 -5.16 -6.81 -4.52
CA CYS A 170 -5.94 -6.87 -3.29
C CYS A 170 -7.14 -7.82 -3.40
N ALA A 171 -7.89 -7.78 -4.51
CA ALA A 171 -9.03 -8.68 -4.74
C ALA A 171 -8.61 -10.16 -4.77
N LEU A 172 -7.53 -10.48 -5.47
CA LEU A 172 -6.97 -11.84 -5.52
C LEU A 172 -6.42 -12.28 -4.16
N GLY A 173 -5.88 -11.33 -3.39
CA GLY A 173 -5.52 -11.48 -1.98
C GLY A 173 -6.73 -11.59 -1.03
N GLY A 174 -7.96 -11.52 -1.52
CA GLY A 174 -9.18 -11.64 -0.71
C GLY A 174 -9.56 -10.37 0.07
N PHE A 175 -9.02 -9.21 -0.33
CA PHE A 175 -9.35 -7.90 0.25
C PHE A 175 -10.41 -7.18 -0.58
N SER A 176 -11.32 -6.51 0.11
CA SER A 176 -12.37 -5.64 -0.41
C SER A 176 -12.63 -4.50 0.57
N GLU A 177 -13.38 -3.48 0.16
CA GLU A 177 -13.81 -2.41 1.08
C GLU A 177 -14.58 -2.93 2.31
N ASP A 178 -15.29 -4.05 2.17
CA ASP A 178 -16.03 -4.74 3.23
C ASP A 178 -15.13 -5.58 4.15
N SER A 179 -13.84 -5.72 3.81
CA SER A 179 -12.92 -6.53 4.61
C SER A 179 -12.70 -5.87 5.97
N PRO A 180 -12.81 -6.63 7.06
CA PRO A 180 -12.55 -6.09 8.39
C PRO A 180 -11.09 -5.61 8.45
N ILE A 181 -10.88 -4.36 8.86
CA ILE A 181 -9.55 -3.85 9.12
C ILE A 181 -9.04 -4.57 10.37
N ILE A 182 -8.26 -5.63 10.17
CA ILE A 182 -7.52 -6.26 11.26
C ILE A 182 -6.33 -5.36 11.53
N TYR A 183 -6.53 -4.37 12.39
CA TYR A 183 -5.41 -3.73 13.08
C TYR A 183 -4.77 -4.80 13.96
N LEU A 184 -3.76 -5.50 13.45
CA LEU A 184 -2.76 -6.06 14.33
C LEU A 184 -2.21 -4.85 15.08
N ARG A 185 -2.57 -4.69 16.35
CA ARG A 185 -2.01 -3.67 17.22
C ARG A 185 -0.50 -3.83 17.17
N TYR A 186 0.16 -3.04 16.32
CA TYR A 186 1.46 -2.54 16.64
C TYR A 186 1.25 -1.71 17.90
N SER A 187 1.50 -2.32 19.08
CA SER A 187 2.00 -1.49 20.17
C SER A 187 3.18 -0.74 19.57
N PRO A 188 3.20 0.60 19.58
CA PRO A 188 4.41 1.29 19.24
C PRO A 188 5.48 0.69 20.16
N MET A 189 6.50 0.06 19.59
CA MET A 189 7.73 -0.21 20.33
C MET A 189 8.16 1.15 20.83
N SER A 190 7.85 1.41 22.10
CA SER A 190 8.41 2.49 22.86
C SER A 190 9.90 2.27 22.72
N ARG A 191 10.59 3.20 22.05
CA ARG A 191 12.04 3.25 22.07
C ARG A 191 12.45 3.06 23.54
N PRO A 192 13.43 2.19 23.86
CA PRO A 192 13.85 1.99 25.23
C PRO A 192 14.57 3.27 25.66
N ASN A 193 13.82 4.25 26.15
CA ASN A 193 14.38 5.36 26.90
C ASN A 193 14.67 4.84 28.30
N SER A 194 15.97 4.70 28.51
CA SER A 194 16.71 4.29 29.69
C SER A 194 16.38 5.13 30.93
N HIS A 195 15.23 4.91 31.55
CA HIS A 195 14.99 5.41 32.91
C HIS A 195 14.75 4.25 33.88
N LYS A 196 15.71 4.10 34.79
CA LYS A 196 15.73 3.15 35.90
C LYS A 196 14.41 3.21 36.67
N ILE A 197 13.64 2.12 36.67
CA ILE A 197 12.54 1.95 37.62
C ILE A 197 13.11 1.15 38.80
N LYS A 198 13.22 1.84 39.94
CA LYS A 198 13.54 1.27 41.25
C LYS A 198 12.28 0.55 41.74
N ILE A 199 12.35 -0.77 41.95
CA ILE A 199 11.25 -1.55 42.54
C ILE A 199 11.49 -1.58 44.05
N GLU A 200 10.63 -0.91 44.82
CA GLU A 200 10.49 -1.17 46.25
C GLU A 200 9.39 -2.23 46.42
N LEU A 201 9.78 -3.37 46.98
CA LEU A 201 8.88 -4.47 47.32
C LEU A 201 8.30 -4.20 48.70
N GLY A 202 6.98 -4.12 48.79
CA GLY A 202 6.19 -4.29 50.01
C GLY A 202 5.44 -5.61 49.95
#